data_AF-A0A2J7QX74-F1
#
_entry.id   AF-A0A2J7QX74-F1
#
_cell.length_a   1.000
_cell.length_b   1.000
_cell.length_c   1.000
_cell.angle_alpha   90.00
_cell.angle_beta   90.00
_cell.angle_gamma   90.00
#
_symmetry.space_group_name_H-M   'P 1'
#
loop_
_entity.id
_entity.type
_entity.pdbx_description
1 polymer ?
#
loop_
_entity_poly.entity_id
_entity_poly.type
_entity_poly.pdbx_seq_one_letter_code
_entity_poly.pdbx_strand_id
1 'polypeptide(L)'
;MNNMLYLKADYDFLEWTQDFHQQGTMTCLCPGTASWNSLAGCPEASICNIYHAVQAVGEQGSLGVIVAHWSGSYHLTPHPFSWPGFVVGSGLSWNPETHLDSLHNSLGDLLNTHIFLDSENVIGRVIIELGYAETYALRSCRGQDQSDLSDLPAQDGSALYKLLTDPDNVNLENLTVDMFGRVTKHIKKCQNNLFRAKVQCLFGEMVIQELQLATDLMLTACRIGRTLIGVGTNPNSNMGLAVINLGVCNLPPTFRTDIANKLLAHIEQYKGTWLQRHLPAGLQTSLLVLTSALHRFVPDESQGT
;
A
#
# COMPACT_ATOMS: atom_id res chain seq x y z
N MET A 1 11.78 19.07 7.69
CA MET A 1 11.27 17.88 6.97
C MET A 1 10.95 18.31 5.56
N ASN A 2 11.62 17.75 4.56
CA ASN A 2 11.26 18.00 3.16
C ASN A 2 9.87 17.38 2.94
N ASN A 3 8.85 18.23 2.72
CA ASN A 3 7.57 17.77 2.19
C ASN A 3 7.80 17.31 0.76
N MET A 4 8.17 16.04 0.58
CA MET A 4 8.11 15.41 -0.72
C MET A 4 6.62 15.36 -1.09
N LEU A 5 6.18 16.26 -1.97
CA LEU A 5 4.82 16.27 -2.50
C LEU A 5 4.69 15.03 -3.40
N TYR A 6 4.08 13.98 -2.87
CA TYR A 6 3.59 12.89 -3.69
C TYR A 6 2.30 13.33 -4.37
N LEU A 7 2.16 13.03 -5.66
CA LEU A 7 0.95 13.34 -6.41
C LEU A 7 -0.15 12.35 -6.03
N LYS A 8 -1.28 12.91 -5.61
CA LYS A 8 -2.44 12.19 -5.10
C LYS A 8 -3.44 11.92 -6.21
N ALA A 9 -4.43 11.07 -5.94
CA ALA A 9 -5.49 10.71 -6.87
C ALA A 9 -6.27 11.93 -7.39
N ASP A 10 -6.47 12.91 -6.52
CA ASP A 10 -7.21 14.15 -6.70
C ASP A 10 -6.34 15.33 -7.15
N TYR A 11 -5.09 15.08 -7.58
CA TYR A 11 -4.19 16.16 -7.98
C TYR A 11 -4.66 16.84 -9.26
N ASP A 12 -4.93 18.14 -9.19
CA ASP A 12 -5.26 18.97 -10.35
C ASP A 12 -3.98 19.38 -11.08
N PHE A 13 -3.64 18.64 -12.13
CA PHE A 13 -2.49 18.96 -12.96
C PHE A 13 -2.67 20.27 -13.72
N LEU A 14 -3.89 20.63 -14.12
CA LEU A 14 -4.15 21.80 -14.95
C LEU A 14 -3.93 23.09 -14.17
N GLU A 15 -4.46 23.16 -12.94
CA GLU A 15 -4.30 24.31 -12.05
C GLU A 15 -2.81 24.59 -11.79
N TRP A 16 -2.05 23.54 -11.43
CA TRP A 16 -0.64 23.68 -11.05
C TRP A 16 0.30 24.05 -12.20
N THR A 17 -0.07 23.74 -13.44
CA THR A 17 0.76 24.00 -14.63
C THR A 17 0.34 25.24 -15.41
N GLN A 18 -0.78 25.87 -15.04
CA GLN A 18 -1.36 27.00 -15.76
C GLN A 18 -0.36 28.15 -15.95
N ASP A 19 0.37 28.54 -14.90
CA ASP A 19 1.35 29.62 -14.95
C ASP A 19 2.52 29.30 -15.90
N PHE A 20 3.02 28.05 -15.86
CA PHE A 20 4.08 27.61 -16.77
C PHE A 20 3.61 27.64 -18.23
N HIS A 21 2.39 27.19 -18.48
CA HIS A 21 1.79 27.20 -19.80
C HIS A 21 1.59 28.64 -20.32
N GLN A 22 1.09 29.56 -19.50
CA GLN A 22 0.94 30.97 -19.86
C GLN A 22 2.27 31.66 -20.20
N GLN A 23 3.36 31.21 -19.59
CA GLN A 23 4.71 31.69 -19.87
C GLN A 23 5.35 31.01 -21.11
N GLY A 24 4.63 30.12 -21.80
CA GLY A 24 5.13 29.38 -22.96
C GLY A 24 6.18 28.32 -22.60
N THR A 25 6.23 27.89 -21.34
CA THR A 25 7.16 26.86 -20.87
C THR A 25 6.65 25.47 -21.25
N MET A 26 7.52 24.66 -21.84
CA MET A 26 7.22 23.26 -22.10
C MET A 26 7.22 22.47 -20.79
N THR A 27 6.09 21.83 -20.47
CA THR A 27 5.94 21.02 -19.25
C THR A 27 5.92 19.53 -19.57
N CYS A 28 6.39 18.71 -18.63
CA CYS A 28 6.22 17.26 -18.65
C CYS A 28 5.70 16.85 -17.28
N LEU A 29 4.55 16.18 -17.24
CA LEU A 29 3.85 15.87 -15.99
C LEU A 29 4.41 14.57 -15.40
N CYS A 30 4.47 14.47 -14.07
CA CYS A 30 5.17 13.38 -13.40
C CYS A 30 4.28 12.57 -12.42
N PRO A 31 3.12 12.03 -12.85
CA PRO A 31 2.24 11.21 -12.01
C PRO A 31 2.95 9.98 -11.46
N GLY A 32 2.36 9.29 -10.48
CA GLY A 32 3.05 8.22 -9.77
C GLY A 32 2.27 6.91 -9.66
N THR A 33 3.01 5.81 -9.51
CA THR A 33 2.44 4.44 -9.36
C THR A 33 1.63 4.24 -8.07
N ALA A 34 1.60 5.22 -7.17
CA ALA A 34 0.97 5.18 -5.85
C ALA A 34 1.29 3.93 -5.02
N SER A 35 2.51 3.38 -5.19
CA SER A 35 2.96 2.13 -4.57
C SER A 35 4.12 2.38 -3.58
N TRP A 36 3.96 3.39 -2.72
CA TRP A 36 4.89 3.76 -1.65
C TRP A 36 4.14 3.89 -0.33
N ASN A 37 4.88 3.87 0.79
CA ASN A 37 4.34 4.02 2.15
C ASN A 37 3.11 3.14 2.44
N SER A 38 3.08 1.95 1.85
CA SER A 38 1.99 0.97 1.89
C SER A 38 2.57 -0.45 1.84
N LEU A 39 1.77 -1.48 2.08
CA LEU A 39 2.17 -2.88 1.92
C LEU A 39 1.77 -3.42 0.54
N ALA A 40 0.67 -2.91 -0.05
CA ALA A 40 0.11 -3.33 -1.33
C ALA A 40 -0.22 -2.19 -2.32
N GLY A 41 0.28 -0.97 -2.08
CA GLY A 41 0.02 0.17 -2.95
C GLY A 41 -1.43 0.67 -2.94
N CYS A 42 -1.72 1.64 -3.82
CA CYS A 42 -3.03 2.23 -4.01
C CYS A 42 -3.37 2.29 -5.51
N PRO A 43 -3.90 1.19 -6.10
CA PRO A 43 -4.14 1.12 -7.54
C PRO A 43 -5.16 2.16 -8.01
N GLU A 44 -6.14 2.50 -7.18
CA GLU A 44 -7.13 3.54 -7.47
C GLU A 44 -6.46 4.90 -7.65
N ALA A 45 -5.61 5.30 -6.70
CA ALA A 45 -4.85 6.54 -6.83
C ALA A 45 -3.92 6.52 -8.03
N SER A 46 -3.27 5.39 -8.30
CA SER A 46 -2.42 5.25 -9.48
C SER A 46 -3.20 5.46 -10.78
N ILE A 47 -4.39 4.89 -10.89
CA ILE A 47 -5.24 5.02 -12.08
C ILE A 47 -5.67 6.49 -12.24
N CYS A 48 -6.25 7.09 -11.19
CA CYS A 48 -6.79 8.46 -11.26
C CYS A 48 -5.70 9.49 -11.55
N ASN A 49 -4.56 9.44 -10.84
CA ASN A 49 -3.53 10.47 -11.01
C ASN A 49 -2.86 10.39 -12.39
N ILE A 50 -2.62 9.17 -12.92
CA ILE A 50 -2.04 9.01 -14.26
C ILE A 50 -3.06 9.40 -15.34
N TYR A 51 -4.33 9.03 -15.16
CA TYR A 51 -5.40 9.41 -16.07
C TYR A 51 -5.53 10.93 -16.18
N HIS A 52 -5.65 11.65 -15.06
CA HIS A 52 -5.75 13.11 -15.06
C HIS A 52 -4.51 13.78 -15.64
N ALA A 53 -3.30 13.25 -15.38
CA ALA A 53 -2.09 13.76 -16.01
C ALA A 53 -2.15 13.63 -17.55
N VAL A 54 -2.57 12.48 -18.08
CA VAL A 54 -2.67 12.29 -19.54
C VAL A 54 -3.72 13.22 -20.16
N GLN A 55 -4.88 13.40 -19.52
CA GLN A 55 -5.89 14.35 -20.00
C GLN A 55 -5.33 15.79 -20.01
N ALA A 56 -4.64 16.19 -18.93
CA ALA A 56 -4.02 17.50 -18.83
C ALA A 56 -2.95 17.76 -19.91
N VAL A 57 -2.16 16.73 -20.28
CA VAL A 57 -1.22 16.81 -21.40
C VAL A 57 -1.95 17.13 -22.70
N GLY A 58 -3.07 16.46 -22.97
CA GLY A 58 -3.87 16.68 -24.17
C GLY A 58 -4.48 18.09 -24.23
N GLU A 59 -4.94 18.61 -23.09
CA GLU A 59 -5.56 19.94 -23.01
C GLU A 59 -4.56 21.10 -23.15
N GLN A 60 -3.38 20.96 -22.54
CA GLN A 60 -2.38 22.05 -22.49
C GLN A 60 -1.27 21.94 -23.54
N GLY A 61 -1.21 20.84 -24.29
CA GLY A 61 -0.12 20.59 -25.23
C GLY A 61 1.24 20.42 -24.56
N SER A 62 1.27 19.84 -23.35
CA SER A 62 2.50 19.45 -22.66
C SER A 62 3.28 18.40 -23.46
N LEU A 63 4.57 18.24 -23.15
CA LEU A 63 5.44 17.26 -23.84
C LEU A 63 5.00 15.81 -23.65
N GLY A 64 4.46 15.49 -22.47
CA GLY A 64 4.07 14.12 -22.12
C GLY A 64 4.09 13.86 -20.62
N VAL A 65 4.11 12.57 -20.28
CA VAL A 65 4.00 12.06 -18.92
C VAL A 65 5.20 11.17 -18.57
N ILE A 66 5.77 11.36 -17.38
CA ILE A 66 6.76 10.46 -16.76
C ILE A 66 6.07 9.76 -15.58
N VAL A 67 5.79 8.46 -15.69
CA VAL A 67 5.23 7.69 -14.58
C VAL A 67 6.33 7.37 -13.57
N ALA A 68 6.32 8.06 -12.45
CA ALA A 68 7.30 7.91 -11.39
C ALA A 68 6.95 6.79 -10.41
N HIS A 69 7.95 6.01 -10.03
CA HIS A 69 7.86 5.08 -8.92
C HIS A 69 8.80 5.55 -7.80
N TRP A 70 8.23 5.81 -6.62
CA TRP A 70 8.97 6.22 -5.44
C TRP A 70 9.10 5.05 -4.46
N SER A 71 10.21 4.98 -3.71
CA SER A 71 10.45 3.93 -2.70
C SER A 71 9.67 4.13 -1.40
N GLY A 72 9.16 5.35 -1.16
CA GLY A 72 8.68 5.75 0.16
C GLY A 72 9.79 5.74 1.22
N SER A 73 9.41 5.79 2.50
CA SER A 73 10.36 5.95 3.62
C SER A 73 11.25 4.73 3.86
N TYR A 74 10.73 3.50 3.69
CA TYR A 74 11.47 2.28 4.03
C TYR A 74 11.37 1.18 2.97
N HIS A 75 10.79 1.44 1.79
CA HIS A 75 10.73 0.49 0.66
C HIS A 75 10.08 -0.87 0.98
N LEU A 76 9.10 -0.90 1.87
CA LEU A 76 8.40 -2.14 2.23
C LEU A 76 7.42 -2.63 1.17
N THR A 77 6.97 -1.76 0.27
CA THR A 77 6.02 -2.12 -0.79
C THR A 77 6.74 -2.94 -1.86
N PRO A 78 6.33 -4.20 -2.12
CA PRO A 78 6.99 -4.98 -3.14
C PRO A 78 6.76 -4.43 -4.55
N HIS A 79 7.75 -4.63 -5.43
CA HIS A 79 7.73 -4.10 -6.79
C HIS A 79 6.51 -4.50 -7.64
N PRO A 80 5.90 -5.71 -7.48
CA PRO A 80 4.70 -6.06 -8.24
C PRO A 80 3.56 -5.04 -8.15
N PHE A 81 3.45 -4.29 -7.05
CA PHE A 81 2.43 -3.28 -6.84
C PHE A 81 2.65 -1.97 -7.62
N SER A 82 3.80 -1.82 -8.30
CA SER A 82 4.08 -0.66 -9.18
C SER A 82 3.59 -0.88 -10.61
N TRP A 83 3.45 -2.13 -11.04
CA TRP A 83 3.00 -2.46 -12.41
C TRP A 83 1.62 -1.91 -12.79
N PRO A 84 0.61 -1.80 -11.89
CA PRO A 84 -0.64 -1.11 -12.22
C PRO A 84 -0.41 0.27 -12.84
N GLY A 85 0.47 1.08 -12.24
CA GLY A 85 0.76 2.42 -12.75
C GLY A 85 1.50 2.40 -14.08
N PHE A 86 2.50 1.52 -14.24
CA PHE A 86 3.22 1.40 -15.51
C PHE A 86 2.31 0.96 -16.67
N VAL A 87 1.40 0.01 -16.43
CA VAL A 87 0.45 -0.46 -17.44
C VAL A 87 -0.57 0.62 -17.79
N VAL A 88 -1.11 1.34 -16.81
CA VAL A 88 -2.04 2.46 -17.04
C VAL A 88 -1.38 3.55 -17.88
N GLY A 89 -0.17 3.99 -17.49
CA GLY A 89 0.57 5.01 -18.25
C GLY A 89 0.91 4.56 -19.67
N SER A 90 1.32 3.29 -19.84
CA SER A 90 1.60 2.74 -21.16
C SER A 90 0.35 2.69 -22.04
N GLY A 91 -0.78 2.19 -21.50
CA GLY A 91 -2.05 2.11 -22.22
C GLY A 91 -2.59 3.47 -22.64
N LEU A 92 -2.57 4.44 -21.72
CA LEU A 92 -3.04 5.80 -22.00
C LEU A 92 -2.11 6.58 -22.95
N SER A 93 -0.80 6.28 -22.95
CA SER A 93 0.11 6.86 -23.94
C SER A 93 -0.18 6.40 -25.37
N TRP A 94 -0.75 5.19 -25.53
CA TRP A 94 -1.17 4.65 -26.81
C TRP A 94 -2.58 5.11 -27.21
N ASN A 95 -3.53 5.09 -26.26
CA ASN A 95 -4.90 5.53 -26.47
C ASN A 95 -5.40 6.40 -25.29
N PRO A 96 -5.25 7.73 -25.39
CA PRO A 96 -5.66 8.65 -24.33
C PRO A 96 -7.18 8.75 -24.17
N GLU A 97 -7.96 8.29 -25.15
CA GLU A 97 -9.44 8.27 -25.11
C GLU A 97 -10.00 7.09 -24.29
N THR A 98 -9.14 6.25 -23.72
CA THR A 98 -9.58 5.11 -22.90
C THR A 98 -10.34 5.60 -21.65
N HIS A 99 -11.60 5.21 -21.51
CA HIS A 99 -12.42 5.60 -20.36
C HIS A 99 -11.88 5.04 -19.03
N LEU A 100 -12.00 5.86 -17.97
CA LEU A 100 -11.58 5.53 -16.61
C LEU A 100 -12.16 4.20 -16.10
N ASP A 101 -13.46 3.96 -16.33
CA ASP A 101 -14.12 2.70 -15.93
C ASP A 101 -13.50 1.48 -16.61
N SER A 102 -13.02 1.61 -17.85
CA SER A 102 -12.37 0.51 -18.55
C SER A 102 -11.04 0.16 -17.90
N LEU A 103 -10.29 1.16 -17.41
CA LEU A 103 -9.05 0.96 -16.67
C LEU A 103 -9.33 0.19 -15.36
N HIS A 104 -10.30 0.64 -14.55
CA HIS A 104 -10.63 -0.04 -13.29
C HIS A 104 -11.06 -1.50 -13.49
N ASN A 105 -11.81 -1.79 -14.55
CA ASN A 105 -12.37 -3.12 -14.79
C ASN A 105 -11.39 -4.10 -15.47
N SER A 106 -10.48 -3.62 -16.32
CA SER A 106 -9.62 -4.48 -17.14
C SER A 106 -8.18 -4.60 -16.66
N LEU A 107 -7.72 -3.70 -15.78
CA LEU A 107 -6.30 -3.61 -15.41
C LEU A 107 -5.73 -4.91 -14.84
N GLY A 108 -6.49 -5.62 -14.01
CA GLY A 108 -6.06 -6.93 -13.49
C GLY A 108 -5.79 -7.96 -14.59
N ASP A 109 -6.63 -7.99 -15.63
CA ASP A 109 -6.49 -8.93 -16.75
C ASP A 109 -5.38 -8.49 -17.72
N LEU A 110 -5.20 -7.18 -17.91
CA LEU A 110 -4.07 -6.63 -18.68
C LEU A 110 -2.73 -6.96 -18.02
N LEU A 111 -2.64 -6.86 -16.69
CA LEU A 111 -1.46 -7.25 -15.92
C LEU A 111 -1.14 -8.75 -16.11
N ASN A 112 -2.15 -9.61 -16.04
CA ASN A 112 -1.96 -11.05 -16.28
C ASN A 112 -1.46 -11.33 -17.70
N THR A 113 -2.03 -10.64 -18.70
CA THR A 113 -1.73 -10.87 -20.11
C THR A 113 -0.36 -10.34 -20.52
N HIS A 114 0.01 -9.14 -20.06
CA HIS A 114 1.17 -8.42 -20.60
C HIS A 114 2.38 -8.40 -19.67
N ILE A 115 2.18 -8.53 -18.36
CA ILE A 115 3.27 -8.42 -17.38
C ILE A 115 3.60 -9.78 -16.79
N PHE A 116 2.62 -10.43 -16.17
CA PHE A 116 2.85 -11.65 -15.40
C PHE A 116 2.80 -12.92 -16.24
N LEU A 117 2.24 -12.83 -17.46
CA LEU A 117 2.03 -13.98 -18.35
C LEU A 117 1.35 -15.13 -17.58
N ASP A 118 0.35 -14.78 -16.76
CA ASP A 118 -0.33 -15.72 -15.87
C ASP A 118 -1.54 -16.32 -16.57
N SER A 119 -1.41 -17.57 -17.03
CA SER A 119 -2.45 -18.25 -17.80
C SER A 119 -3.75 -18.50 -17.02
N GLU A 120 -3.71 -18.41 -15.69
CA GLU A 120 -4.88 -18.62 -14.82
C GLU A 120 -5.57 -17.30 -14.44
N ASN A 121 -5.04 -16.16 -14.91
CA ASN A 121 -5.56 -14.81 -14.64
C ASN A 121 -5.72 -14.47 -13.15
N VAL A 122 -4.70 -14.80 -12.33
CA VAL A 122 -4.72 -14.64 -10.88
C VAL A 122 -3.93 -13.42 -10.42
N ILE A 123 -2.66 -13.28 -10.82
CA ILE A 123 -1.71 -12.36 -10.18
C ILE A 123 -2.13 -10.90 -10.29
N GLY A 124 -2.46 -10.44 -11.50
CA GLY A 124 -2.92 -9.08 -11.72
C GLY A 124 -4.15 -8.74 -10.90
N ARG A 125 -5.10 -9.68 -10.76
CA ARG A 125 -6.29 -9.51 -9.91
C ARG A 125 -5.92 -9.44 -8.43
N VAL A 126 -5.03 -10.31 -7.96
CA VAL A 126 -4.55 -10.29 -6.57
C VAL A 126 -3.90 -8.95 -6.23
N ILE A 127 -3.06 -8.41 -7.12
CA ILE A 127 -2.40 -7.10 -6.91
C ILE A 127 -3.43 -5.99 -6.74
N ILE A 128 -4.44 -5.92 -7.62
CA ILE A 128 -5.50 -4.90 -7.54
C ILE A 128 -6.33 -5.07 -6.26
N GLU A 129 -6.73 -6.30 -5.93
CA GLU A 129 -7.57 -6.60 -4.77
C GLU A 129 -6.87 -6.33 -3.43
N LEU A 130 -5.57 -6.59 -3.32
CA LEU A 130 -4.79 -6.26 -2.12
C LEU A 130 -4.65 -4.74 -1.95
N GLY A 131 -4.41 -4.01 -3.04
CA GLY A 131 -4.37 -2.55 -3.02
C GLY A 131 -5.72 -1.91 -2.63
N TYR A 132 -6.84 -2.50 -3.06
CA TYR A 132 -8.17 -2.11 -2.59
C TYR A 132 -8.40 -2.46 -1.12
N ALA A 133 -7.92 -3.61 -0.63
CA ALA A 133 -7.97 -3.94 0.80
C ALA A 133 -7.26 -2.89 1.65
N GLU A 134 -6.11 -2.42 1.18
CA GLU A 134 -5.29 -1.41 1.85
C GLU A 134 -5.95 -0.04 1.86
N THR A 135 -6.50 0.37 0.72
CA THR A 135 -7.19 1.66 0.57
C THR A 135 -8.49 1.69 1.38
N TYR A 136 -9.24 0.58 1.40
CA TYR A 136 -10.42 0.42 2.26
C TYR A 136 -10.08 0.59 3.75
N ALA A 137 -8.97 -0.02 4.20
CA ALA A 137 -8.52 0.13 5.59
C ALA A 137 -8.11 1.57 5.91
N LEU A 138 -7.45 2.26 4.97
CA LEU A 138 -7.06 3.66 5.12
C LEU A 138 -8.28 4.59 5.23
N ARG A 139 -9.24 4.50 4.30
CA ARG A 139 -10.47 5.30 4.33
C ARG A 139 -11.25 5.04 5.61
N SER A 140 -11.36 3.78 6.02
CA SER A 140 -11.99 3.39 7.29
C SER A 140 -11.29 4.03 8.50
N CYS A 141 -9.95 4.05 8.52
CA CYS A 141 -9.18 4.71 9.58
C CYS A 141 -9.48 6.21 9.70
N ARG A 142 -9.73 6.86 8.57
CA ARG A 142 -9.99 8.30 8.48
C ARG A 142 -11.47 8.66 8.63
N GLY A 143 -12.37 7.68 8.72
CA GLY A 143 -13.81 7.93 8.69
C GLY A 143 -14.27 8.52 7.35
N GLN A 144 -13.53 8.28 6.26
CA GLN A 144 -13.86 8.74 4.91
C GLN A 144 -14.88 7.82 4.23
N ASP A 145 -15.67 8.39 3.34
CA ASP A 145 -16.52 7.61 2.44
C ASP A 145 -15.67 6.68 1.56
N GLN A 146 -16.20 5.51 1.19
CA GLN A 146 -15.43 4.53 0.43
C GLN A 146 -15.17 4.94 -1.02
N SER A 147 -15.90 5.93 -1.55
CA SER A 147 -15.70 6.55 -2.85
C SER A 147 -14.82 7.81 -2.81
N ASP A 148 -14.41 8.27 -1.62
CA ASP A 148 -13.58 9.46 -1.47
C ASP A 148 -12.15 9.21 -1.98
N LEU A 149 -11.75 9.94 -3.01
CA LEU A 149 -10.41 9.86 -3.62
C LEU A 149 -9.40 10.83 -2.97
N SER A 150 -9.84 11.69 -2.07
CA SER A 150 -8.98 12.72 -1.49
C SER A 150 -7.86 12.12 -0.64
N ASP A 151 -6.67 12.71 -0.76
CA ASP A 151 -5.49 12.33 0.02
C ASP A 151 -5.07 10.84 -0.11
N LEU A 152 -5.19 10.30 -1.32
CA LEU A 152 -4.71 8.96 -1.67
C LEU A 152 -3.52 9.02 -2.65
N PRO A 153 -2.39 8.33 -2.39
CA PRO A 153 -2.07 7.61 -1.15
C PRO A 153 -1.75 8.58 -0.01
N ALA A 154 -1.89 8.09 1.23
CA ALA A 154 -1.53 8.84 2.43
C ALA A 154 -0.03 9.20 2.46
N GLN A 155 0.30 10.46 2.76
CA GLN A 155 1.69 10.92 2.80
C GLN A 155 2.51 10.24 3.92
N ASP A 156 1.88 10.02 5.08
CA ASP A 156 2.45 9.37 6.27
C ASP A 156 2.31 7.83 6.25
N GLY A 157 1.70 7.30 5.19
CA GLY A 157 1.52 5.88 4.95
C GLY A 157 0.14 5.33 5.32
N SER A 158 -0.18 4.17 4.75
CA SER A 158 -1.49 3.54 4.91
C SER A 158 -1.76 3.08 6.35
N ALA A 159 -3.02 2.80 6.68
CA ALA A 159 -3.40 2.30 8.00
C ALA A 159 -2.72 0.96 8.33
N LEU A 160 -2.69 0.00 7.39
CA LEU A 160 -2.05 -1.30 7.61
C LEU A 160 -0.52 -1.16 7.73
N TYR A 161 0.08 -0.30 6.91
CA TYR A 161 1.51 0.00 6.99
C TYR A 161 1.88 0.58 8.36
N LYS A 162 1.12 1.57 8.86
CA LYS A 162 1.37 2.17 10.18
C LYS A 162 1.12 1.19 11.33
N LEU A 163 0.08 0.35 11.24
CA LEU A 163 -0.17 -0.70 12.25
C LEU A 163 0.96 -1.74 12.33
N LEU A 164 1.67 -1.98 11.23
CA LEU A 164 2.83 -2.85 11.21
C LEU A 164 4.08 -2.16 11.77
N THR A 165 4.30 -0.89 11.39
CA THR A 165 5.58 -0.20 11.58
C THR A 165 5.64 0.64 12.86
N ASP A 166 4.54 1.28 13.22
CA ASP A 166 4.43 2.16 14.39
C ASP A 166 2.99 2.14 14.98
N PRO A 167 2.54 0.98 15.48
CA PRO A 167 1.16 0.77 15.92
C PRO A 167 0.68 1.72 17.03
N ASP A 168 1.58 2.23 17.87
CA ASP A 168 1.24 3.09 19.02
C ASP A 168 0.72 4.47 18.57
N ASN A 169 1.12 4.92 17.37
CA ASN A 169 0.75 6.24 16.84
C ASN A 169 -0.43 6.19 15.86
N VAL A 170 -1.09 5.03 15.72
CA VAL A 170 -2.27 4.89 14.87
C VAL A 170 -3.52 5.37 15.61
N ASN A 171 -4.28 6.27 15.00
CA ASN A 171 -5.62 6.62 15.48
C ASN A 171 -6.59 5.46 15.22
N LEU A 172 -7.18 4.91 16.27
CA LEU A 172 -8.08 3.76 16.23
C LEU A 172 -9.57 4.13 16.29
N GLU A 173 -9.91 5.41 16.44
CA GLU A 173 -11.27 5.91 16.71
C GLU A 173 -12.33 5.38 15.73
N ASN A 174 -12.01 5.37 14.43
CA ASN A 174 -12.93 4.93 13.37
C ASN A 174 -12.76 3.46 12.98
N LEU A 175 -11.74 2.78 13.51
CA LEU A 175 -11.46 1.39 13.16
C LEU A 175 -12.31 0.45 14.01
N THR A 176 -12.78 -0.65 13.40
CA THR A 176 -13.61 -1.64 14.08
C THR A 176 -13.08 -3.06 13.91
N VAL A 177 -13.43 -3.93 14.85
CA VAL A 177 -13.11 -5.36 14.78
C VAL A 177 -13.71 -6.02 13.52
N ASP A 178 -14.90 -5.58 13.11
CA ASP A 178 -15.59 -6.06 11.91
C ASP A 178 -14.90 -5.63 10.63
N MET A 179 -14.41 -4.39 10.56
CA MET A 179 -13.60 -3.90 9.45
C MET A 179 -12.36 -4.78 9.26
N PHE A 180 -11.60 -5.06 10.33
CA PHE A 180 -10.45 -5.97 10.26
C PHE A 180 -10.86 -7.40 9.89
N GLY A 181 -12.04 -7.86 10.32
CA GLY A 181 -12.60 -9.15 9.90
C GLY A 181 -12.84 -9.22 8.39
N ARG A 182 -13.42 -8.16 7.80
CA ARG A 182 -13.63 -8.04 6.35
C ARG A 182 -12.30 -8.00 5.58
N VAL A 183 -11.39 -7.13 5.99
CA VAL A 183 -10.06 -6.98 5.35
C VAL A 183 -9.26 -8.29 5.45
N THR A 184 -9.22 -8.93 6.61
CA THR A 184 -8.54 -10.22 6.80
C THR A 184 -9.12 -11.30 5.89
N LYS A 185 -10.45 -11.40 5.78
CA LYS A 185 -11.10 -12.36 4.89
C LYS A 185 -10.74 -12.10 3.43
N HIS A 186 -10.68 -10.83 3.02
CA HIS A 186 -10.32 -10.43 1.67
C HIS A 186 -8.86 -10.77 1.34
N ILE A 187 -7.92 -10.43 2.23
CA ILE A 187 -6.50 -10.77 2.05
C ILE A 187 -6.30 -12.29 2.00
N LYS A 188 -6.95 -13.07 2.88
CA LYS A 188 -6.87 -14.54 2.86
C LYS A 188 -7.42 -15.15 1.57
N LYS A 189 -8.47 -14.57 0.98
CA LYS A 189 -8.97 -14.99 -0.33
C LYS A 189 -7.89 -14.77 -1.40
N CYS A 190 -7.22 -13.62 -1.39
CA CYS A 190 -6.11 -13.34 -2.30
C CYS A 190 -4.92 -14.31 -2.09
N GLN A 191 -4.52 -14.53 -0.84
CA GLN A 191 -3.47 -15.47 -0.46
C GLN A 191 -3.76 -16.90 -0.95
N ASN A 192 -5.00 -17.38 -0.77
CA ASN A 192 -5.40 -18.70 -1.27
C ASN A 192 -5.39 -18.78 -2.80
N ASN A 193 -5.73 -17.68 -3.48
CA ASN A 193 -5.70 -17.65 -4.94
C ASN A 193 -4.27 -17.72 -5.50
N LEU A 194 -3.26 -17.17 -4.80
CA LEU A 194 -1.86 -17.21 -5.25
C LEU A 194 -1.37 -18.63 -5.57
N PHE A 195 -1.84 -19.66 -4.85
CA PHE A 195 -1.48 -21.06 -5.12
C PHE A 195 -1.98 -21.60 -6.47
N ARG A 196 -2.93 -20.91 -7.10
CA ARG A 196 -3.49 -21.28 -8.40
C ARG A 196 -2.78 -20.60 -9.57
N ALA A 197 -1.96 -19.59 -9.32
CA ALA A 197 -1.32 -18.82 -10.36
C ALA A 197 -0.33 -19.69 -11.18
N LYS A 198 -0.26 -19.44 -12.49
CA LYS A 198 0.70 -20.06 -13.40
C LYS A 198 1.48 -18.97 -14.13
N VAL A 199 2.39 -18.36 -13.39
CA VAL A 199 3.18 -17.21 -13.82
C VAL A 199 4.31 -17.67 -14.74
N GLN A 200 4.41 -17.06 -15.92
CA GLN A 200 5.45 -17.39 -16.92
C GLN A 200 6.38 -16.21 -17.23
N CYS A 201 6.18 -15.05 -16.58
CA CYS A 201 7.05 -13.91 -16.76
C CYS A 201 8.47 -14.15 -16.22
N LEU A 202 9.39 -13.30 -16.65
CA LEU A 202 10.71 -13.23 -16.04
C LEU A 202 10.56 -12.95 -14.53
N PHE A 203 11.30 -13.69 -13.71
CA PHE A 203 11.23 -13.61 -12.25
C PHE A 203 9.88 -14.01 -11.63
N GLY A 204 9.08 -14.87 -12.29
CA GLY A 204 7.77 -15.28 -11.79
C GLY A 204 7.77 -15.83 -10.35
N GLU A 205 8.75 -16.66 -9.98
CA GLU A 205 8.89 -17.17 -8.61
C GLU A 205 9.12 -16.05 -7.58
N MET A 206 9.95 -15.06 -7.92
CA MET A 206 10.22 -13.89 -7.09
C MET A 206 8.95 -13.07 -6.87
N VAL A 207 8.15 -12.88 -7.94
CA VAL A 207 6.85 -12.18 -7.85
C VAL A 207 5.92 -12.89 -6.87
N ILE A 208 5.84 -14.22 -6.90
CA ILE A 208 5.03 -14.98 -5.95
C ILE A 208 5.52 -14.79 -4.51
N GLN A 209 6.83 -14.85 -4.27
CA GLN A 209 7.41 -14.67 -2.93
C GLN A 209 7.15 -13.26 -2.39
N GLU A 210 7.28 -12.24 -3.25
CA GLU A 210 6.98 -10.83 -2.91
C GLU A 210 5.51 -10.64 -2.52
N LEU A 211 4.58 -11.23 -3.28
CA LEU A 211 3.15 -11.15 -3.00
C LEU A 211 2.76 -11.93 -1.73
N GLN A 212 3.36 -13.11 -1.51
CA GLN A 212 3.16 -13.89 -0.29
C GLN A 212 3.60 -13.09 0.94
N LEU A 213 4.80 -12.52 0.90
CA LEU A 213 5.29 -11.67 1.98
C LEU A 213 4.37 -10.47 2.23
N ALA A 214 3.93 -9.77 1.18
CA ALA A 214 2.96 -8.67 1.32
C ALA A 214 1.68 -9.13 2.04
N THR A 215 1.09 -10.26 1.62
CA THR A 215 -0.12 -10.79 2.27
C THR A 215 0.11 -11.11 3.74
N ASP A 216 1.25 -11.69 4.09
CA ASP A 216 1.57 -12.05 5.48
C ASP A 216 1.83 -10.81 6.36
N LEU A 217 2.48 -9.79 5.82
CA LEU A 217 2.64 -8.49 6.48
C LEU A 217 1.28 -7.81 6.72
N MET A 218 0.41 -7.76 5.70
CA MET A 218 -0.93 -7.17 5.84
C MET A 218 -1.80 -7.94 6.87
N LEU A 219 -1.76 -9.28 6.87
CA LEU A 219 -2.45 -10.09 7.86
C LEU A 219 -1.93 -9.85 9.28
N THR A 220 -0.62 -9.64 9.43
CA THR A 220 0.00 -9.30 10.70
C THR A 220 -0.46 -7.93 11.18
N ALA A 221 -0.48 -6.92 10.30
CA ALA A 221 -1.02 -5.59 10.59
C ALA A 221 -2.50 -5.63 11.02
N CYS A 222 -3.35 -6.38 10.30
CA CYS A 222 -4.75 -6.58 10.67
C CYS A 222 -4.90 -7.20 12.06
N ARG A 223 -4.04 -8.15 12.40
CA ARG A 223 -4.07 -8.82 13.71
C ARG A 223 -3.62 -7.89 14.83
N ILE A 224 -2.60 -7.06 14.61
CA ILE A 224 -2.17 -6.02 15.55
C ILE A 224 -3.32 -5.03 15.81
N GLY A 225 -3.87 -4.43 14.75
CA GLY A 225 -4.96 -3.45 14.87
C GLY A 225 -6.22 -4.01 15.53
N ARG A 226 -6.63 -5.24 15.18
CA ARG A 226 -7.78 -5.90 15.81
C ARG A 226 -7.57 -6.10 17.32
N THR A 227 -6.37 -6.49 17.75
CA THR A 227 -6.08 -6.70 19.17
C THR A 227 -6.01 -5.37 19.92
N LEU A 228 -5.40 -4.33 19.34
CA LEU A 228 -5.35 -3.00 19.95
C LEU A 228 -6.76 -2.44 20.21
N ILE A 229 -7.67 -2.57 19.25
CA ILE A 229 -9.07 -2.19 19.44
C ILE A 229 -9.71 -3.00 20.57
N GLY A 230 -9.52 -4.32 20.57
CA GLY A 230 -10.13 -5.20 21.56
C GLY A 230 -9.73 -4.86 23.00
N VAL A 231 -8.47 -4.48 23.22
CA VAL A 231 -7.96 -4.07 24.54
C VAL A 231 -8.34 -2.62 24.87
N GLY A 232 -8.41 -1.74 23.87
CA GLY A 232 -8.69 -0.31 24.01
C GLY A 232 -10.16 0.10 23.98
N THR A 233 -11.09 -0.85 23.84
CA THR A 233 -12.53 -0.55 23.75
C THR A 233 -13.04 -0.02 25.09
N ASN A 234 -13.70 1.15 25.06
CA ASN A 234 -14.30 1.75 26.23
C ASN A 234 -15.64 1.07 26.56
N PRO A 235 -15.83 0.48 27.76
CA PRO A 235 -17.09 -0.18 28.14
C PRO A 235 -18.26 0.81 28.27
N ASN A 236 -17.99 2.10 28.47
CA ASN A 236 -18.99 3.16 28.58
C ASN A 236 -18.85 4.16 27.41
N SER A 237 -19.14 3.70 26.18
CA SER A 237 -19.00 4.47 24.93
C SER A 237 -19.82 5.76 24.85
N ASN A 238 -20.69 6.03 25.82
CA ASN A 238 -21.55 7.21 25.88
C ASN A 238 -20.83 8.48 26.38
N MET A 239 -19.58 8.37 26.83
CA MET A 239 -18.71 9.50 27.19
C MET A 239 -17.27 9.25 26.71
N GLY A 240 -16.73 10.19 25.93
CA GLY A 240 -15.36 10.14 25.42
C GLY A 240 -15.20 9.29 24.14
N LEU A 241 -13.96 8.93 23.81
CA LEU A 241 -13.64 8.11 22.64
C LEU A 241 -14.16 6.67 22.82
N ALA A 242 -14.67 6.08 21.74
CA ALA A 242 -15.16 4.70 21.74
C ALA A 242 -14.02 3.68 21.90
N VAL A 243 -12.84 3.99 21.36
CA VAL A 243 -11.62 3.18 21.43
C VAL A 243 -10.43 4.11 21.70
N ILE A 244 -9.57 3.74 22.64
CA ILE A 244 -8.31 4.43 22.92
C ILE A 244 -7.15 3.50 22.58
N ASN A 245 -6.15 4.00 21.87
CA ASN A 245 -4.93 3.23 21.63
C ASN A 245 -4.08 3.20 22.90
N LEU A 246 -4.11 2.07 23.62
CA LEU A 246 -3.30 1.86 24.81
C LEU A 246 -1.85 1.47 24.49
N GLY A 247 -1.51 1.30 23.21
CA GLY A 247 -0.18 0.92 22.76
C GLY A 247 0.15 -0.56 22.95
N VAL A 248 1.21 -1.00 22.28
CA VAL A 248 1.68 -2.39 22.22
C VAL A 248 2.10 -2.93 23.57
N CYS A 249 2.65 -2.07 24.44
CA CYS A 249 3.09 -2.48 25.78
C CYS A 249 1.96 -3.05 26.65
N ASN A 250 0.72 -2.60 26.43
CA ASN A 250 -0.48 -3.03 27.15
C ASN A 250 -1.18 -4.24 26.51
N LEU A 251 -0.64 -4.82 25.44
CA LEU A 251 -1.15 -6.05 24.85
C LEU A 251 -0.75 -7.29 25.67
N PRO A 252 -1.55 -8.39 25.62
CA PRO A 252 -1.22 -9.62 26.32
C PRO A 252 0.21 -10.13 26.00
N PRO A 253 1.03 -10.53 27.00
CA PRO A 253 2.41 -10.96 26.77
C PRO A 253 2.54 -12.12 25.77
N THR A 254 1.58 -13.04 25.78
CA THR A 254 1.51 -14.17 24.82
C THR A 254 1.27 -13.68 23.39
N PHE A 255 0.41 -12.68 23.21
CA PHE A 255 0.16 -12.06 21.91
C PHE A 255 1.40 -11.32 21.41
N ARG A 256 2.04 -10.54 22.28
CA ARG A 256 3.28 -9.82 21.97
C ARG A 256 4.38 -10.78 21.47
N THR A 257 4.60 -11.87 22.20
CA THR A 257 5.57 -12.91 21.83
C THR A 257 5.24 -13.57 20.48
N ASP A 258 3.97 -13.86 20.21
CA ASP A 258 3.54 -14.43 18.92
C ASP A 258 3.76 -13.47 17.75
N ILE A 259 3.45 -12.17 17.91
CA ILE A 259 3.73 -11.16 16.88
C ILE A 259 5.23 -10.98 16.68
N ALA A 260 6.04 -10.96 17.75
CA ALA A 260 7.50 -10.89 17.64
C ALA A 260 8.07 -12.06 16.83
N ASN A 261 7.63 -13.30 17.09
CA ASN A 261 8.04 -14.47 16.31
C ASN A 261 7.63 -14.39 14.83
N LYS A 262 6.43 -13.86 14.55
CA LYS A 262 6.00 -13.62 13.16
C LYS A 262 6.85 -12.56 12.47
N LEU A 263 7.14 -11.44 13.14
CA LEU A 263 7.98 -10.38 12.59
C LEU A 263 9.41 -10.89 12.33
N LEU A 264 9.96 -11.76 13.17
CA LEU A 264 11.25 -12.43 12.92
C LEU A 264 11.22 -13.24 11.61
N ALA A 265 10.17 -14.05 11.41
CA ALA A 265 9.99 -14.82 10.18
C ALA A 265 9.86 -13.90 8.95
N HIS A 266 9.05 -12.84 9.05
CA HIS A 266 8.84 -11.88 7.97
C HIS A 266 10.10 -11.11 7.63
N ILE A 267 10.91 -10.72 8.63
CA ILE A 267 12.20 -10.06 8.43
C ILE A 267 13.15 -10.96 7.64
N GLU A 268 13.18 -12.25 7.94
CA GLU A 268 14.06 -13.18 7.23
C GLU A 268 13.59 -13.39 5.78
N GLN A 269 12.29 -13.54 5.57
CA GLN A 269 11.71 -13.58 4.21
C GLN A 269 12.00 -12.28 3.44
N TYR A 270 11.87 -11.13 4.09
CA TYR A 270 12.13 -9.82 3.51
C TYR A 270 13.60 -9.64 3.08
N LYS A 271 14.56 -10.13 3.87
CA LYS A 271 15.98 -10.14 3.45
C LYS A 271 16.17 -10.96 2.18
N GLY A 272 15.54 -12.14 2.12
CA GLY A 272 15.59 -13.03 0.97
C GLY A 272 15.05 -12.36 -0.29
N THR A 273 13.83 -11.81 -0.22
CA THR A 273 13.20 -11.11 -1.37
C THR A 273 13.95 -9.83 -1.75
N TRP A 274 14.50 -9.09 -0.78
CA TRP A 274 15.33 -7.92 -1.05
C TRP A 274 16.55 -8.26 -1.90
N LEU A 275 17.34 -9.27 -1.48
CA LEU A 275 18.59 -9.64 -2.17
C LEU A 275 18.37 -10.21 -3.56
N GLN A 276 17.15 -10.65 -3.88
CA GLN A 276 16.78 -11.07 -5.23
C GLN A 276 16.54 -9.90 -6.19
N ARG A 277 16.16 -8.71 -5.69
CA ARG A 277 15.73 -7.57 -6.52
C ARG A 277 16.60 -6.32 -6.37
N HIS A 278 17.17 -6.10 -5.20
CA HIS A 278 17.82 -4.85 -4.82
C HIS A 278 19.27 -5.08 -4.40
N LEU A 279 20.06 -4.01 -4.44
CA LEU A 279 21.45 -4.04 -4.00
C LEU A 279 21.53 -4.23 -2.47
N PRO A 280 22.51 -5.02 -1.97
CA PRO A 280 22.66 -5.27 -0.54
C PRO A 280 22.82 -3.99 0.32
N ALA A 281 23.41 -2.94 -0.24
CA ALA A 281 23.70 -1.69 0.47
C ALA A 281 22.44 -0.97 1.03
N GLY A 282 21.27 -1.16 0.42
CA GLY A 282 20.02 -0.54 0.90
C GLY A 282 19.26 -1.37 1.95
N LEU A 283 19.66 -2.62 2.17
CA LEU A 283 18.91 -3.57 3.00
C LEU A 283 18.78 -3.10 4.46
N GLN A 284 19.88 -2.61 5.05
CA GLN A 284 19.89 -2.22 6.47
C GLN A 284 18.96 -1.05 6.75
N THR A 285 18.93 -0.03 5.88
CA THR A 285 18.05 1.13 5.99
C THR A 285 16.59 0.72 5.90
N SER A 286 16.27 -0.19 4.98
CA SER A 286 14.91 -0.68 4.79
C SER A 286 14.44 -1.57 5.96
N LEU A 287 15.32 -2.44 6.48
CA LEU A 287 15.02 -3.32 7.61
C LEU A 287 14.80 -2.59 8.93
N LEU A 288 15.30 -1.36 9.07
CA LEU A 288 15.23 -0.59 10.31
C LEU A 288 13.80 -0.52 10.85
N VAL A 289 12.82 -0.31 9.98
CA VAL A 289 11.42 -0.17 10.39
C VAL A 289 10.84 -1.48 10.93
N LEU A 290 11.11 -2.62 10.28
CA LEU A 290 10.63 -3.93 10.74
C LEU A 290 11.33 -4.38 12.02
N THR A 291 12.63 -4.08 12.13
CA THR A 291 13.42 -4.38 13.33
C THR A 291 12.94 -3.53 14.50
N SER A 292 12.66 -2.25 14.27
CA SER A 292 12.08 -1.35 15.28
C SER A 292 10.68 -1.79 15.70
N ALA A 293 9.86 -2.27 14.76
CA ALA A 293 8.56 -2.85 15.07
C ALA A 293 8.71 -4.10 15.95
N LEU A 294 9.61 -5.02 15.59
CA LEU A 294 9.92 -6.22 16.38
C LEU A 294 10.29 -5.87 17.82
N HIS A 295 11.20 -4.92 18.04
CA HIS A 295 11.63 -4.52 19.38
C HIS A 295 10.47 -4.05 20.28
N ARG A 296 9.43 -3.40 19.73
CA ARG A 296 8.24 -2.99 20.50
C ARG A 296 7.44 -4.19 21.03
N PHE A 297 7.44 -5.31 20.30
CA PHE A 297 6.73 -6.52 20.70
C PHE A 297 7.55 -7.42 21.63
N VAL A 298 8.87 -7.31 21.67
CA VAL A 298 9.72 -8.05 22.62
C VAL A 298 9.46 -7.52 24.04
N PRO A 299 9.29 -8.37 25.07
CA PRO A 299 9.19 -7.93 26.45
C PRO A 299 10.48 -7.24 26.91
N ASP A 300 10.38 -6.12 27.63
CA ASP A 300 11.54 -5.54 28.30
C ASP A 300 12.00 -6.50 29.41
N GLU A 301 13.26 -6.94 29.36
CA GLU A 301 13.87 -7.78 30.41
C GLU A 301 14.05 -7.05 31.75
N SER A 302 13.65 -5.78 31.87
CA SER A 302 14.01 -4.86 32.95
C SER A 302 12.88 -4.49 33.93
N GLN A 303 11.84 -5.32 34.08
CA GLN A 303 10.85 -5.18 35.17
C GLN A 303 10.76 -6.43 36.06
N GLY A 304 11.92 -7.06 36.30
CA GLY A 304 12.06 -8.22 37.17
C GLY A 304 13.22 -8.07 38.16
N THR A 305 13.21 -7.01 38.97
CA THR A 305 13.96 -6.93 40.24
C THR A 305 13.18 -6.11 41.24
#